data_AF-A0A7S0EMC5-F1
#
_entry.id   AF-A0A7S0EMC5-F1
#
_cell.length_a   1.000
_cell.length_b   1.000
_cell.length_c   1.000
_cell.angle_alpha   90.00
_cell.angle_beta   90.00
_cell.angle_gamma   90.00
#
_symmetry.space_group_name_H-M   'P 1'
#
loop_
_entity.id
_entity.type
_entity.pdbx_description
1 polymer ?
#
loop_
_entity_poly.entity_id
_entity_poly.type
_entity_poly.pdbx_seq_one_letter_code
_entity_poly.pdbx_strand_id
1 'polypeptide(L)'
;MSGDSQSRMRLKSELSQKDLEQENSSYAITNIEKELEELHKKYKLGEQGELDATKKKKKKSTSSENAVDASTNIAEMSTSMVQTFRGKMSAIETLSKLQEQARTYLKKIEAEKKRTKEIDGEMEKLTEETEKQRKALGGVRLAQQENAKKQKQIKMLEDKLEKARVKYNEALSSNKHLREKIDNLRRERVVFDGVYTRLEKELAEKKEEMQKIVEVSNAAYDARERANQEMEALRNQAEQEQKAFEAEWNELGKLIEHDAKMKEYMKQREKALKSGVDMEDEEKLRKKILKSNPNIAKDKAAQQASLRKVQEFEEAFAKIQAATGISDIDELVATFIEAEDQNFSLFNYVNELNSEVEKLEEQIADLRKEIEKHRGQAQNTDNQKRKVLQELEDKLAKTEARTEQYETRVRKATETITVLKDGIQDVFDKIGCSQNGVMEILGTTGVTEGNMMQYLGIIEQRTNEILQIYAAIQMQQQGVPLQESLLNILGQGPTVSAGSVKLQVNAPNMNEDSDSMSDSDEDDHPLSRKELLAKVKSKVERSEAAAPDESLESTSRKETATKK
;
A
#
# COMPACT_ATOMS: atom_id res chain seq x y z
N MET A 1 45.78 9.00 14.34
CA MET A 1 45.51 10.18 15.21
C MET A 1 45.75 11.54 14.50
N SER A 2 45.74 11.64 13.16
CA SER A 2 46.03 12.91 12.44
C SER A 2 44.79 13.67 11.97
N GLY A 3 43.66 13.00 11.71
CA GLY A 3 42.44 13.64 11.18
C GLY A 3 41.64 14.48 12.20
N ASP A 4 41.79 14.19 13.49
CA ASP A 4 41.01 14.82 14.56
C ASP A 4 41.56 16.21 14.95
N SER A 5 42.86 16.43 14.72
CA SER A 5 43.53 17.71 14.98
C SER A 5 43.22 18.76 13.91
N GLN A 6 43.10 18.36 12.64
CA GLN A 6 42.72 19.27 11.54
C GLN A 6 41.25 19.70 11.62
N SER A 7 40.36 18.80 12.03
CA SER A 7 38.93 19.12 12.20
C SER A 7 38.70 20.10 13.35
N ARG A 8 39.44 19.95 14.47
CA ARG A 8 39.41 20.91 15.59
C ARG A 8 39.99 22.28 15.24
N MET A 9 41.03 22.36 14.39
CA MET A 9 41.55 23.65 13.94
C MET A 9 40.57 24.40 13.03
N ARG A 10 39.87 23.70 12.11
CA ARG A 10 38.84 24.32 11.27
C ARG A 10 37.65 24.82 12.06
N LEU A 11 37.17 24.04 13.04
CA LEU A 11 36.09 24.47 13.93
C LEU A 11 36.48 25.69 14.77
N LYS A 12 37.74 25.80 15.21
CA LYS A 12 38.22 26.99 15.93
C LYS A 12 38.35 28.22 15.04
N SER A 13 38.75 28.07 13.78
CA SER A 13 38.82 29.22 12.85
C SER A 13 37.42 29.70 12.46
N GLU A 14 36.47 28.78 12.27
CA GLU A 14 35.07 29.13 11.97
C GLU A 14 34.37 29.79 13.17
N LEU A 15 34.65 29.37 14.41
CA LEU A 15 34.13 30.05 15.60
C LEU A 15 34.70 31.47 15.71
N SER A 16 36.02 31.63 15.51
CA SER A 16 36.67 32.94 15.57
C SER A 16 36.19 33.90 14.48
N GLN A 17 35.85 33.40 13.29
CA GLN A 17 35.26 34.24 12.23
C GLN A 17 33.83 34.68 12.57
N LYS A 18 33.02 33.81 13.18
CA LYS A 18 31.67 34.18 13.62
C LYS A 18 31.69 35.19 14.77
N ASP A 19 32.65 35.09 15.68
CA ASP A 19 32.81 36.05 16.77
C ASP A 19 33.23 37.44 16.24
N LEU A 20 34.10 37.49 15.22
CA LEU A 20 34.48 38.73 14.52
C LEU A 20 33.31 39.35 13.72
N GLU A 21 32.47 38.52 13.10
CA GLU A 21 31.26 39.00 12.41
C GLU A 21 30.21 39.54 13.39
N GLN A 22 30.07 38.93 14.58
CA GLN A 22 29.20 39.46 15.64
C GLN A 22 29.70 40.78 16.22
N GLU A 23 31.02 40.94 16.46
CA GLU A 23 31.58 42.22 16.91
C GLU A 23 31.38 43.33 15.88
N ASN A 24 31.61 43.05 14.59
CA ASN A 24 31.38 44.03 13.53
C ASN A 24 29.90 44.41 13.38
N SER A 25 28.98 43.45 13.54
CA SER A 25 27.54 43.73 13.52
C SER A 25 27.10 44.59 14.72
N SER A 26 27.65 44.33 15.90
CA SER A 26 27.42 45.13 17.11
C SER A 26 27.93 46.57 16.97
N TYR A 27 29.10 46.76 16.35
CA TYR A 27 29.66 48.09 16.07
C TYR A 27 28.81 48.87 15.05
N ALA A 28 28.24 48.20 14.05
CA ALA A 28 27.33 48.81 13.09
C ALA A 28 26.01 49.25 13.75
N ILE A 29 25.44 48.43 14.63
CA ILE A 29 24.20 48.75 15.35
C ILE A 29 24.40 49.96 16.27
N THR A 30 25.50 50.01 17.02
CA THR A 30 25.78 51.14 17.93
C THR A 30 26.02 52.47 17.20
N ASN A 31 26.58 52.44 15.98
CA ASN A 31 26.70 53.64 15.15
C ASN A 31 25.34 54.11 14.60
N ILE A 32 24.46 53.18 14.18
CA ILE A 32 23.11 53.51 13.72
C ILE A 32 22.26 54.09 14.87
N GLU A 33 22.41 53.57 16.09
CA GLU A 33 21.73 54.10 17.27
C GLU A 33 22.17 55.54 17.59
N LYS A 34 23.48 55.84 17.48
CA LYS A 34 24.00 57.21 17.65
C LYS A 34 23.48 58.17 16.57
N GLU A 35 23.44 57.76 15.30
CA GLU A 35 22.89 58.58 14.22
C GLU A 35 21.39 58.86 14.42
N LEU A 36 20.62 57.86 14.89
CA LEU A 36 19.21 58.05 15.24
C LEU A 36 19.02 59.01 16.42
N GLU A 37 19.91 58.97 17.41
CA GLU A 37 19.87 59.89 18.55
C GLU A 37 20.19 61.34 18.15
N GLU A 38 21.15 61.53 17.23
CA GLU A 38 21.45 62.84 16.65
C GLU A 38 20.30 63.37 15.78
N LEU A 39 19.65 62.50 14.99
CA LEU A 39 18.47 62.84 14.20
C LEU A 39 17.28 63.25 15.08
N HIS A 40 17.04 62.54 16.19
CA HIS A 40 16.03 62.93 17.17
C HIS A 40 16.36 64.26 17.87
N LYS A 41 17.64 64.53 18.17
CA LYS A 41 18.06 65.85 18.70
C LYS A 41 17.82 66.98 17.69
N LYS A 42 18.15 66.78 16.42
CA LYS A 42 17.89 67.74 15.34
C LYS A 42 16.39 67.99 15.14
N TYR A 43 15.58 66.95 15.21
CA TYR A 43 14.12 67.09 15.08
C TYR A 43 13.50 67.88 16.24
N LYS A 44 13.96 67.63 17.48
CA LYS A 44 13.48 68.35 18.67
C LYS A 44 13.87 69.83 18.69
N LEU A 45 15.03 70.17 18.12
CA LEU A 45 15.46 71.57 17.91
C LEU A 45 14.65 72.26 16.80
N GLY A 46 14.27 71.54 15.74
CA GLY A 46 13.41 72.06 14.68
C GLY A 46 11.99 72.40 15.17
N GLU A 47 11.43 71.55 16.02
CA GLU A 47 10.08 71.72 16.58
C GLU A 47 9.98 72.91 17.55
N GLN A 48 11.05 73.21 18.30
CA GLN A 48 11.13 74.43 19.13
C GLN A 48 11.26 75.72 18.29
N GLY A 49 11.91 75.65 17.12
CA GLY A 49 12.03 76.79 16.20
C GLY A 49 10.71 77.21 15.54
N GLU A 50 9.84 76.26 15.22
CA GLU A 50 8.51 76.54 14.65
C GLU A 50 7.52 77.14 15.67
N LEU A 51 7.64 76.77 16.95
CA LEU A 51 6.81 77.33 18.04
C LEU A 51 7.16 78.79 18.36
N ASP A 52 8.41 79.21 18.17
CA ASP A 52 8.81 80.62 18.36
C ASP A 52 8.49 81.51 17.15
N ALA A 53 8.49 80.96 15.93
CA ALA A 53 8.08 81.68 14.72
C ALA A 53 6.58 81.99 14.72
N THR A 54 5.75 81.10 15.25
CA THR A 54 4.30 81.28 15.37
C THR A 54 3.91 82.29 16.45
N LYS A 55 4.67 82.39 17.56
CA LYS A 55 4.50 83.44 18.59
C LYS A 55 4.91 84.84 18.11
N LYS A 56 5.91 84.97 17.23
CA LYS A 56 6.31 86.25 16.64
C LYS A 56 5.30 86.82 15.62
N LYS A 57 4.53 85.98 14.93
CA LYS A 57 3.46 86.43 14.00
C LYS A 57 2.22 86.97 14.71
N LYS A 58 1.84 86.42 15.88
CA LYS A 58 0.69 86.93 16.68
C LYS A 58 0.95 88.27 17.41
N LYS A 59 2.21 88.72 17.52
CA LYS A 59 2.56 90.02 18.14
C LYS A 59 2.62 91.20 17.16
N LYS A 60 2.42 90.98 15.85
CA LYS A 60 2.46 92.03 14.81
C LYS A 60 1.09 92.53 14.37
N SER A 61 -0.01 91.93 14.85
CA SER A 61 -1.38 92.28 14.50
C SER A 61 -2.11 93.15 15.55
N THR A 62 -1.44 93.58 16.62
CA THR A 62 -2.01 94.42 17.70
C THR A 62 -1.40 95.83 17.77
N SER A 63 -0.73 96.31 16.72
CA SER A 63 -0.15 97.67 16.66
C SER A 63 -0.72 98.56 15.56
N SER A 64 -1.92 98.28 15.05
CA SER A 64 -2.58 99.11 14.02
C SER A 64 -4.00 99.55 14.39
N GLU A 65 -4.26 99.82 15.68
CA GLU A 65 -5.57 100.26 16.18
C GLU A 65 -5.56 101.68 16.81
N ASN A 66 -4.44 102.42 16.69
CA ASN A 66 -4.33 103.81 17.16
C ASN A 66 -4.11 104.77 15.97
N ALA A 67 -5.15 104.98 15.14
CA ALA A 67 -5.08 105.97 14.05
C ALA A 67 -6.47 106.44 13.54
N VAL A 68 -7.48 106.53 14.41
CA VAL A 68 -8.83 106.99 13.99
C VAL A 68 -9.34 108.23 14.77
N ASP A 69 -8.63 108.69 15.81
CA ASP A 69 -9.07 109.84 16.63
C ASP A 69 -8.44 111.20 16.24
N ALA A 70 -8.32 111.49 14.94
CA ALA A 70 -7.80 112.77 14.45
C ALA A 70 -8.64 113.36 13.30
N SER A 71 -9.97 113.39 13.45
CA SER A 71 -10.87 113.98 12.44
C SER A 71 -12.00 114.84 13.01
N THR A 72 -11.84 115.38 14.22
CA THR A 72 -12.79 116.33 14.83
C THR A 72 -12.08 117.61 15.25
N ASN A 73 -11.67 118.42 14.27
CA ASN A 73 -11.40 119.84 14.44
C ASN A 73 -11.63 120.55 13.10
N ILE A 74 -12.90 120.59 12.72
CA ILE A 74 -13.45 121.53 11.73
C ILE A 74 -14.44 122.40 12.51
N ALA A 75 -14.40 123.70 12.22
CA ALA A 75 -15.33 124.76 12.63
C ALA A 75 -14.86 125.64 13.79
N GLU A 76 -13.98 126.61 13.49
CA GLU A 76 -14.03 127.96 14.08
C GLU A 76 -12.96 128.89 13.44
N MET A 77 -13.15 129.28 12.17
CA MET A 77 -12.67 130.58 11.64
C MET A 77 -13.22 130.79 10.22
N SER A 78 -14.49 131.22 10.13
CA SER A 78 -15.11 131.61 8.87
C SER A 78 -16.12 132.73 9.11
N THR A 79 -15.61 133.93 9.33
CA THR A 79 -16.38 135.19 9.23
C THR A 79 -15.48 136.28 8.65
N SER A 80 -15.34 136.30 7.32
CA SER A 80 -14.95 137.50 6.58
C SER A 80 -15.15 137.28 5.07
N MET A 81 -15.95 138.16 4.47
CA MET A 81 -16.09 138.47 3.03
C MET A 81 -17.01 137.63 2.12
N VAL A 82 -18.09 138.30 1.72
CA VAL A 82 -19.28 137.90 0.97
C VAL A 82 -19.09 138.07 -0.55
N GLN A 83 -18.12 137.39 -1.16
CA GLN A 83 -17.94 137.45 -2.64
C GLN A 83 -17.51 136.13 -3.28
N THR A 84 -18.14 134.99 -2.94
CA THR A 84 -17.92 133.72 -3.67
C THR A 84 -19.17 132.81 -3.70
N PHE A 85 -20.35 133.37 -3.98
CA PHE A 85 -21.63 132.64 -3.88
C PHE A 85 -22.08 131.83 -5.12
N ARG A 86 -21.28 131.78 -6.21
CA ARG A 86 -21.69 131.08 -7.45
C ARG A 86 -20.87 129.84 -7.82
N GLY A 87 -19.68 129.65 -7.26
CA GLY A 87 -18.82 128.47 -7.47
C GLY A 87 -18.97 127.34 -6.44
N LYS A 88 -19.57 127.63 -5.27
CA LYS A 88 -19.66 126.68 -4.15
C LYS A 88 -20.75 125.61 -4.31
N MET A 89 -21.84 125.89 -5.03
CA MET A 89 -22.93 124.91 -5.25
C MET A 89 -22.47 123.68 -6.04
N SER A 90 -21.65 123.86 -7.09
CA SER A 90 -21.15 122.75 -7.92
C SER A 90 -20.06 121.92 -7.21
N ALA A 91 -19.20 122.57 -6.43
CA ALA A 91 -18.19 121.90 -5.60
C ALA A 91 -18.83 121.10 -4.44
N ILE A 92 -19.92 121.60 -3.85
CA ILE A 92 -20.69 120.88 -2.82
C ILE A 92 -21.40 119.65 -3.40
N GLU A 93 -21.94 119.75 -4.62
CA GLU A 93 -22.65 118.64 -5.27
C GLU A 93 -21.71 117.50 -5.70
N THR A 94 -20.53 117.83 -6.21
CA THR A 94 -19.45 116.87 -6.51
C THR A 94 -18.86 116.25 -5.25
N LEU A 95 -18.66 117.04 -4.20
CA LEU A 95 -18.24 116.54 -2.88
C LEU A 95 -19.28 115.59 -2.28
N SER A 96 -20.58 115.88 -2.42
CA SER A 96 -21.66 115.00 -1.98
C SER A 96 -21.65 113.66 -2.72
N LYS A 97 -21.46 113.66 -4.05
CA LYS A 97 -21.35 112.43 -4.86
C LYS A 97 -20.13 111.60 -4.47
N LEU A 98 -18.98 112.23 -4.23
CA LEU A 98 -17.76 111.56 -3.76
C LEU A 98 -17.93 110.99 -2.34
N GLN A 99 -18.61 111.71 -1.44
CA GLN A 99 -18.95 111.20 -0.11
C GLN A 99 -19.91 110.01 -0.17
N GLU A 100 -20.88 110.03 -1.08
CA GLU A 100 -21.81 108.91 -1.30
C GLU A 100 -21.09 107.68 -1.89
N GLN A 101 -20.17 107.89 -2.85
CA GLN A 101 -19.30 106.84 -3.35
C GLN A 101 -18.39 106.27 -2.26
N ALA A 102 -17.75 107.12 -1.45
CA ALA A 102 -16.93 106.70 -0.32
C ALA A 102 -17.75 105.87 0.69
N ARG A 103 -18.97 106.30 1.03
CA ARG A 103 -19.91 105.53 1.88
C ARG A 103 -20.26 104.18 1.26
N THR A 104 -20.44 104.12 -0.05
CA THR A 104 -20.77 102.86 -0.77
C THR A 104 -19.58 101.89 -0.77
N TYR A 105 -18.37 102.37 -1.02
CA TYR A 105 -17.16 101.55 -0.95
C TYR A 105 -16.84 101.12 0.48
N LEU A 106 -17.05 101.98 1.48
CA LEU A 106 -16.91 101.59 2.89
C LEU A 106 -17.87 100.44 3.24
N LYS A 107 -19.14 100.52 2.84
CA LYS A 107 -20.10 99.41 3.03
C LYS A 107 -19.67 98.12 2.32
N LYS A 108 -19.12 98.20 1.11
CA LYS A 108 -18.59 97.03 0.38
C LYS A 108 -17.37 96.43 1.08
N ILE A 109 -16.46 97.27 1.57
CA ILE A 109 -15.28 96.83 2.33
C ILE A 109 -15.69 96.17 3.64
N GLU A 110 -16.70 96.70 4.34
CA GLU A 110 -17.25 96.07 5.55
C GLU A 110 -17.90 94.72 5.25
N ALA A 111 -18.65 94.61 4.14
CA ALA A 111 -19.25 93.36 3.70
C ALA A 111 -18.19 92.30 3.35
N GLU A 112 -17.15 92.67 2.59
CA GLU A 112 -16.04 91.77 2.25
C GLU A 112 -15.24 91.37 3.50
N LYS A 113 -14.97 92.30 4.43
CA LYS A 113 -14.33 91.97 5.72
C LYS A 113 -15.16 90.97 6.53
N LYS A 114 -16.48 91.09 6.50
CA LYS A 114 -17.38 90.12 7.17
C LYS A 114 -17.30 88.76 6.49
N ARG A 115 -17.31 88.71 5.16
CA ARG A 115 -17.15 87.48 4.37
C ARG A 115 -15.80 86.81 4.62
N THR A 116 -14.71 87.57 4.69
CA THR A 116 -13.39 87.03 5.03
C THR A 116 -13.39 86.39 6.41
N LYS A 117 -14.00 87.05 7.42
CA LYS A 117 -14.13 86.47 8.77
C LYS A 117 -14.96 85.19 8.80
N GLU A 118 -16.01 85.11 8.00
CA GLU A 118 -16.84 83.89 7.87
C GLU A 118 -16.03 82.74 7.27
N ILE A 119 -15.30 82.99 6.17
CA ILE A 119 -14.43 82.00 5.51
C ILE A 119 -13.28 81.59 6.44
N ASP A 120 -12.65 82.52 7.15
CA ASP A 120 -11.59 82.21 8.11
C ASP A 120 -12.11 81.30 9.24
N GLY A 121 -13.34 81.54 9.71
CA GLY A 121 -14.00 80.69 10.70
C GLY A 121 -14.36 79.29 10.17
N GLU A 122 -14.75 79.17 8.90
CA GLU A 122 -14.97 77.87 8.25
C GLU A 122 -13.64 77.11 8.04
N MET A 123 -12.59 77.81 7.64
CA MET A 123 -11.25 77.24 7.52
C MET A 123 -10.74 76.72 8.87
N GLU A 124 -10.95 77.46 9.96
CA GLU A 124 -10.57 77.01 11.30
C GLU A 124 -11.32 75.72 11.68
N LYS A 125 -12.63 75.65 11.45
CA LYS A 125 -13.42 74.44 11.70
C LYS A 125 -12.93 73.23 10.89
N LEU A 126 -12.66 73.42 9.59
CA LEU A 126 -12.15 72.35 8.73
C LEU A 126 -10.75 71.89 9.14
N THR A 127 -9.88 72.81 9.57
CA THR A 127 -8.56 72.45 10.11
C THR A 127 -8.68 71.67 11.41
N GLU A 128 -9.60 72.06 12.31
CA GLU A 128 -9.84 71.35 13.57
C GLU A 128 -10.41 69.95 13.32
N GLU A 129 -11.32 69.80 12.36
CA GLU A 129 -11.87 68.51 11.96
C GLU A 129 -10.81 67.60 11.33
N THR A 130 -9.97 68.14 10.46
CA THR A 130 -8.85 67.41 9.85
C THR A 130 -7.83 66.97 10.91
N GLU A 131 -7.55 67.82 11.91
CA GLU A 131 -6.70 67.45 13.04
C GLU A 131 -7.32 66.35 13.90
N LYS A 132 -8.63 66.43 14.18
CA LYS A 132 -9.36 65.39 14.93
C LYS A 132 -9.30 64.06 14.19
N GLN A 133 -9.53 64.04 12.88
CA GLN A 133 -9.43 62.83 12.05
C GLN A 133 -7.98 62.30 12.01
N ARG A 134 -6.98 63.17 11.88
CA ARG A 134 -5.56 62.78 11.89
C ARG A 134 -5.13 62.18 13.24
N LYS A 135 -5.61 62.73 14.35
CA LYS A 135 -5.41 62.20 15.71
C LYS A 135 -6.15 60.87 15.90
N ALA A 136 -7.39 60.75 15.42
CA ALA A 136 -8.19 59.53 15.49
C ALA A 136 -7.61 58.38 14.66
N LEU A 137 -7.05 58.67 13.48
CA LEU A 137 -6.41 57.69 12.61
C LEU A 137 -5.00 57.27 13.08
N GLY A 138 -4.50 57.84 14.19
CA GLY A 138 -3.22 57.45 14.78
C GLY A 138 -1.98 57.72 13.91
N GLY A 139 -2.14 58.47 12.82
CA GLY A 139 -1.07 58.69 11.85
C GLY A 139 -0.67 57.44 11.06
N VAL A 140 -0.08 57.67 9.89
CA VAL A 140 0.32 56.61 8.93
C VAL A 140 1.32 55.61 9.54
N ARG A 141 2.12 56.04 10.51
CA ARG A 141 3.12 55.21 11.19
C ARG A 141 2.49 54.14 12.11
N LEU A 142 1.35 54.40 12.76
CA LEU A 142 0.63 53.39 13.54
C LEU A 142 0.05 52.29 12.64
N ALA A 143 -0.52 52.68 11.49
CA ALA A 143 -1.02 51.71 10.50
C ALA A 143 0.10 50.81 9.94
N GLN A 144 1.27 51.39 9.64
CA GLN A 144 2.45 50.62 9.22
C GLN A 144 2.95 49.68 10.33
N GLN A 145 2.96 50.13 11.59
CA GLN A 145 3.38 49.31 12.72
C GLN A 145 2.41 48.13 12.97
N GLU A 146 1.11 48.37 12.90
CA GLU A 146 0.09 47.33 13.01
C GLU A 146 0.19 46.32 11.85
N ASN A 147 0.43 46.78 10.63
CA ASN A 147 0.63 45.89 9.49
C ASN A 147 1.92 45.06 9.64
N ALA A 148 3.00 45.66 10.14
CA ALA A 148 4.24 44.94 10.44
C ALA A 148 4.05 43.87 11.55
N LYS A 149 3.23 44.15 12.58
CA LYS A 149 2.87 43.15 13.61
C LYS A 149 2.08 42.00 12.99
N LYS A 150 1.09 42.28 12.14
CA LYS A 150 0.32 41.25 11.42
C LYS A 150 1.22 40.40 10.52
N GLN A 151 2.14 41.02 9.78
CA GLN A 151 3.08 40.28 8.93
C GLN A 151 4.01 39.36 9.75
N LYS A 152 4.49 39.82 10.91
CA LYS A 152 5.25 38.97 11.84
C LYS A 152 4.41 37.80 12.37
N GLN A 153 3.14 38.01 12.67
CA GLN A 153 2.24 36.94 13.10
C GLN A 153 1.98 35.93 11.98
N ILE A 154 1.77 36.39 10.75
CA ILE A 154 1.62 35.53 9.56
C ILE A 154 2.86 34.65 9.41
N LYS A 155 4.05 35.25 9.42
CA LYS A 155 5.31 34.50 9.32
C LYS A 155 5.48 33.47 10.44
N MET A 156 5.16 33.81 11.68
CA MET A 156 5.22 32.85 12.79
C MET A 156 4.21 31.70 12.63
N LEU A 157 3.03 31.95 12.06
CA LEU A 157 2.03 30.92 11.80
C LEU A 157 2.44 30.03 10.62
N GLU A 158 3.05 30.61 9.58
CA GLU A 158 3.63 29.88 8.46
C GLU A 158 4.75 28.95 8.93
N ASP A 159 5.71 29.44 9.73
CA ASP A 159 6.78 28.63 10.31
C ASP A 159 6.23 27.48 11.18
N LYS A 160 5.16 27.73 11.93
CA LYS A 160 4.49 26.70 12.74
C LYS A 160 3.80 25.66 11.85
N LEU A 161 3.15 26.09 10.78
CA LEU A 161 2.50 25.20 9.81
C LEU A 161 3.54 24.33 9.10
N GLU A 162 4.66 24.92 8.69
CA GLU A 162 5.74 24.19 8.04
C GLU A 162 6.34 23.13 8.98
N LYS A 163 6.64 23.51 10.24
CA LYS A 163 7.09 22.54 11.25
C LYS A 163 6.07 21.42 11.50
N ALA A 164 4.78 21.74 11.51
CA ALA A 164 3.73 20.72 11.64
C ALA A 164 3.67 19.80 10.42
N ARG A 165 3.85 20.33 9.20
CA ARG A 165 3.92 19.54 7.96
C ARG A 165 5.13 18.62 7.94
N VAL A 166 6.30 19.09 8.36
CA VAL A 166 7.50 18.24 8.46
C VAL A 166 7.25 17.08 9.42
N LYS A 167 6.75 17.35 10.63
CA LYS A 167 6.41 16.29 11.59
C LYS A 167 5.35 15.31 11.07
N TYR A 168 4.35 15.81 10.33
CA TYR A 168 3.34 14.97 9.71
C TYR A 168 3.95 14.05 8.64
N ASN A 169 4.82 14.58 7.79
CA ASN A 169 5.50 13.80 6.75
C ASN A 169 6.47 12.77 7.36
N GLU A 170 7.19 13.14 8.42
CA GLU A 170 8.04 12.20 9.20
C GLU A 170 7.20 11.06 9.80
N ALA A 171 6.06 11.38 10.42
CA ALA A 171 5.15 10.39 10.96
C ALA A 171 4.56 9.48 9.86
N LEU A 172 4.25 10.03 8.69
CA LEU A 172 3.75 9.27 7.54
C LEU A 172 4.82 8.33 6.98
N SER A 173 6.06 8.81 6.87
CA SER A 173 7.21 7.98 6.48
C SER A 173 7.47 6.85 7.48
N SER A 174 7.44 7.15 8.79
CA SER A 174 7.54 6.15 9.85
C SER A 174 6.39 5.13 9.78
N ASN A 175 5.15 5.57 9.52
CA ASN A 175 4.02 4.67 9.36
C ASN A 175 4.18 3.75 8.14
N LYS A 176 4.68 4.29 7.01
CA LYS A 176 5.00 3.50 5.82
C LYS A 176 6.03 2.41 6.15
N HIS A 177 7.12 2.77 6.82
CA HIS A 177 8.16 1.82 7.22
C HIS A 177 7.62 0.74 8.18
N LEU A 178 6.76 1.11 9.14
CA LEU A 178 6.11 0.15 10.04
C LEU A 178 5.18 -0.80 9.29
N ARG A 179 4.42 -0.31 8.30
CA ARG A 179 3.58 -1.15 7.44
C ARG A 179 4.40 -2.16 6.66
N GLU A 180 5.47 -1.70 6.01
CA GLU A 180 6.41 -2.58 5.29
C GLU A 180 7.01 -3.64 6.23
N LYS A 181 7.38 -3.26 7.46
CA LYS A 181 7.86 -4.20 8.48
C LYS A 181 6.80 -5.23 8.88
N ILE A 182 5.55 -4.80 9.05
CA ILE A 182 4.43 -5.71 9.34
C ILE A 182 4.22 -6.69 8.19
N ASP A 183 4.26 -6.23 6.95
CA ASP A 183 4.07 -7.08 5.78
C ASP A 183 5.23 -8.06 5.60
N ASN A 184 6.47 -7.65 5.89
CA ASN A 184 7.61 -8.55 5.95
C ASN A 184 7.42 -9.64 7.02
N LEU A 185 7.06 -9.27 8.25
CA LEU A 185 6.81 -10.22 9.33
C LEU A 185 5.65 -11.18 9.02
N ARG A 186 4.62 -10.70 8.31
CA ARG A 186 3.51 -11.56 7.84
C ARG A 186 3.99 -12.57 6.79
N ARG A 187 4.80 -12.15 5.83
CA ARG A 187 5.40 -13.06 4.83
C ARG A 187 6.29 -14.10 5.49
N GLU A 188 7.16 -13.67 6.41
CA GLU A 188 8.00 -14.58 7.20
C GLU A 188 7.15 -15.58 7.98
N ARG A 189 6.08 -15.13 8.65
CA ARG A 189 5.17 -16.02 9.38
C ARG A 189 4.55 -17.09 8.48
N VAL A 190 4.09 -16.73 7.28
CA VAL A 190 3.53 -17.71 6.33
C VAL A 190 4.58 -18.76 5.92
N VAL A 191 5.83 -18.33 5.73
CA VAL A 191 6.94 -19.26 5.46
C VAL A 191 7.20 -20.18 6.67
N PHE A 192 7.23 -19.63 7.88
CA PHE A 192 7.41 -20.41 9.11
C PHE A 192 6.27 -21.42 9.33
N ASP A 193 5.02 -21.02 9.13
CA ASP A 193 3.85 -21.92 9.23
C ASP A 193 3.96 -23.05 8.18
N GLY A 194 4.43 -22.75 6.97
CA GLY A 194 4.70 -23.74 5.93
C GLY A 194 5.84 -24.72 6.29
N VAL A 195 6.89 -24.25 6.95
CA VAL A 195 7.97 -25.13 7.46
C VAL A 195 7.48 -25.97 8.64
N TYR A 196 6.72 -25.37 9.55
CA TYR A 196 6.18 -26.05 10.73
C TYR A 196 5.26 -27.21 10.33
N THR A 197 4.31 -26.96 9.43
CA THR A 197 3.39 -28.00 8.92
C THR A 197 4.14 -29.14 8.21
N ARG A 198 5.23 -28.83 7.49
CA ARG A 198 6.09 -29.87 6.90
C ARG A 198 6.80 -30.70 7.97
N LEU A 199 7.39 -30.05 8.97
CA LEU A 199 8.06 -30.74 10.09
C LEU A 199 7.08 -31.59 10.89
N GLU A 200 5.85 -31.13 11.12
CA GLU A 200 4.80 -31.92 11.76
C GLU A 200 4.45 -33.17 10.95
N LYS A 201 4.35 -33.04 9.62
CA LYS A 201 4.11 -34.17 8.71
C LYS A 201 5.26 -35.18 8.76
N GLU A 202 6.50 -34.72 8.66
CA GLU A 202 7.69 -35.56 8.75
C GLU A 202 7.77 -36.28 10.11
N LEU A 203 7.42 -35.60 11.19
CA LEU A 203 7.37 -36.18 12.53
C LEU A 203 6.28 -37.26 12.63
N ALA A 204 5.11 -37.04 12.04
CA ALA A 204 4.03 -38.02 11.98
C ALA A 204 4.45 -39.26 11.17
N GLU A 205 5.07 -39.06 9.99
CA GLU A 205 5.59 -40.14 9.15
C GLU A 205 6.65 -40.96 9.90
N LYS A 206 7.58 -40.29 10.62
CA LYS A 206 8.60 -40.98 11.43
C LYS A 206 8.03 -41.74 12.62
N LYS A 207 6.95 -41.26 13.23
CA LYS A 207 6.23 -42.01 14.28
C LYS A 207 5.56 -43.26 13.71
N GLU A 208 4.95 -43.16 12.53
CA GLU A 208 4.34 -44.32 11.87
C GLU A 208 5.41 -45.35 11.46
N GLU A 209 6.54 -44.91 10.91
CA GLU A 209 7.68 -45.78 10.61
C GLU A 209 8.22 -46.46 11.87
N MET A 210 8.38 -45.72 12.98
CA MET A 210 8.78 -46.28 14.25
C MET A 210 7.77 -47.32 14.76
N GLN A 211 6.47 -47.06 14.63
CA GLN A 211 5.43 -48.01 15.02
C GLN A 211 5.51 -49.29 14.17
N LYS A 212 5.70 -49.18 12.85
CA LYS A 212 5.89 -50.35 11.96
C LYS A 212 7.12 -51.17 12.36
N ILE A 213 8.24 -50.54 12.70
CA ILE A 213 9.45 -51.24 13.16
C ILE A 213 9.18 -51.99 14.47
N VAL A 214 8.42 -51.40 15.40
CA VAL A 214 8.02 -52.05 16.65
C VAL A 214 7.11 -53.25 16.38
N GLU A 215 6.13 -53.13 15.49
CA GLU A 215 5.24 -54.22 15.11
C GLU A 215 6.02 -55.40 14.48
N VAL A 216 6.92 -55.11 13.55
CA VAL A 216 7.81 -56.13 12.94
C VAL A 216 8.71 -56.75 14.00
N SER A 217 9.25 -55.95 14.92
CA SER A 217 10.09 -56.45 16.01
C SER A 217 9.31 -57.39 16.93
N ASN A 218 8.10 -57.02 17.33
CA ASN A 218 7.23 -57.87 18.16
C ASN A 218 6.87 -59.17 17.44
N ALA A 219 6.52 -59.12 16.15
CA ALA A 219 6.25 -60.31 15.37
C ALA A 219 7.49 -61.25 15.28
N ALA A 220 8.68 -60.68 15.16
CA ALA A 220 9.94 -61.44 15.18
C ALA A 220 10.22 -62.04 16.57
N TYR A 221 9.92 -61.32 17.66
CA TYR A 221 10.00 -61.85 19.03
C TYR A 221 9.03 -63.01 19.23
N ASP A 222 7.77 -62.88 18.81
CA ASP A 222 6.76 -63.94 18.90
C ASP A 222 7.12 -65.17 18.06
N ALA A 223 7.70 -64.97 16.87
CA ALA A 223 8.20 -66.06 16.04
C ALA A 223 9.38 -66.78 16.70
N ARG A 224 10.34 -66.03 17.26
CA ARG A 224 11.48 -66.60 18.00
C ARG A 224 11.01 -67.35 19.24
N GLU A 225 10.06 -66.80 19.98
CA GLU A 225 9.53 -67.43 21.18
C GLU A 225 8.81 -68.73 20.86
N ARG A 226 7.99 -68.77 19.80
CA ARG A 226 7.39 -70.01 19.29
C ARG A 226 8.44 -71.06 18.91
N ALA A 227 9.46 -70.68 18.15
CA ALA A 227 10.54 -71.60 17.78
C ALA A 227 11.32 -72.12 19.01
N ASN A 228 11.56 -71.27 20.01
CA ASN A 228 12.19 -71.70 21.26
C ASN A 228 11.32 -72.66 22.05
N GLN A 229 10.01 -72.41 22.15
CA GLN A 229 9.05 -73.31 22.81
C GLN A 229 8.98 -74.66 22.10
N GLU A 230 8.97 -74.69 20.77
CA GLU A 230 9.02 -75.93 19.97
C GLU A 230 10.35 -76.68 20.18
N MET A 231 11.49 -75.98 20.18
CA MET A 231 12.78 -76.60 20.48
C MET A 231 12.83 -77.20 21.89
N GLU A 232 12.28 -76.50 22.89
CA GLU A 232 12.24 -76.99 24.26
C GLU A 232 11.32 -78.21 24.38
N ALA A 233 10.18 -78.22 23.69
CA ALA A 233 9.28 -79.37 23.62
C ALA A 233 9.96 -80.59 22.96
N LEU A 234 10.62 -80.40 21.81
CA LEU A 234 11.36 -81.47 21.13
C LEU A 234 12.52 -82.00 21.99
N ARG A 235 13.22 -81.12 22.70
CA ARG A 235 14.30 -81.53 23.61
C ARG A 235 13.77 -82.36 24.77
N ASN A 236 12.64 -81.95 25.36
CA ASN A 236 11.97 -82.71 26.42
C ASN A 236 11.48 -84.07 25.91
N GLN A 237 10.93 -84.14 24.70
CA GLN A 237 10.53 -85.40 24.07
C GLN A 237 11.73 -86.31 23.82
N ALA A 238 12.81 -85.80 23.24
CA ALA A 238 14.03 -86.57 23.01
C ALA A 238 14.65 -87.09 24.31
N GLU A 239 14.62 -86.31 25.39
CA GLU A 239 15.10 -86.76 26.71
C GLU A 239 14.20 -87.86 27.30
N GLN A 240 12.87 -87.76 27.11
CA GLN A 240 11.93 -88.82 27.52
C GLN A 240 12.15 -90.11 26.73
N GLU A 241 12.29 -90.01 25.41
CA GLU A 241 12.58 -91.15 24.52
C GLU A 241 13.93 -91.79 24.86
N GLN A 242 14.96 -90.99 25.12
CA GLN A 242 16.26 -91.51 25.56
C GLN A 242 16.16 -92.22 26.91
N LYS A 243 15.44 -91.66 27.89
CA LYS A 243 15.21 -92.33 29.18
C LYS A 243 14.44 -93.63 29.02
N ALA A 244 13.43 -93.66 28.15
CA ALA A 244 12.67 -94.87 27.84
C ALA A 244 13.56 -95.93 27.18
N PHE A 245 14.37 -95.54 26.20
CA PHE A 245 15.33 -96.42 25.54
C PHE A 245 16.38 -96.97 26.52
N GLU A 246 16.94 -96.13 27.40
CA GLU A 246 17.88 -96.59 28.42
C GLU A 246 17.23 -97.57 29.41
N ALA A 247 15.95 -97.37 29.75
CA ALA A 247 15.20 -98.31 30.59
C ALA A 247 15.00 -99.66 29.89
N GLU A 248 14.54 -99.66 28.64
CA GLU A 248 14.38 -100.86 27.82
C GLU A 248 15.72 -101.57 27.58
N TRP A 249 16.79 -100.82 27.31
CA TRP A 249 18.14 -101.35 27.13
C TRP A 249 18.65 -102.03 28.40
N ASN A 250 18.43 -101.41 29.56
CA ASN A 250 18.78 -102.00 30.84
C ASN A 250 17.94 -103.26 31.15
N GLU A 251 16.66 -103.27 30.79
CA GLU A 251 15.80 -104.44 30.94
C GLU A 251 16.25 -105.59 30.02
N LEU A 252 16.52 -105.30 28.75
CA LEU A 252 17.03 -106.27 27.79
C LEU A 252 18.42 -106.77 28.19
N GLY A 253 19.28 -105.89 28.71
CA GLY A 253 20.57 -106.22 29.29
C GLY A 253 20.45 -107.19 30.47
N LYS A 254 19.49 -106.97 31.37
CA LYS A 254 19.18 -107.92 32.46
C LYS A 254 18.65 -109.25 31.93
N LEU A 255 17.83 -109.22 30.88
CA LEU A 255 17.28 -110.44 30.27
C LEU A 255 18.39 -111.26 29.59
N ILE A 256 19.33 -110.61 28.91
CA ILE A 256 20.51 -111.23 28.32
C ILE A 256 21.45 -111.73 29.42
N GLU A 257 21.66 -110.99 30.50
CA GLU A 257 22.48 -111.47 31.62
C GLU A 257 21.83 -112.69 32.29
N HIS A 258 20.50 -112.69 32.45
CA HIS A 258 19.74 -113.82 32.93
C HIS A 258 19.82 -115.01 31.95
N ASP A 259 19.70 -114.78 30.64
CA ASP A 259 19.83 -115.82 29.62
C ASP A 259 21.27 -116.34 29.54
N ALA A 260 22.30 -115.49 29.64
CA ALA A 260 23.70 -115.88 29.70
C ALA A 260 23.99 -116.69 30.97
N LYS A 261 23.47 -116.28 32.13
CA LYS A 261 23.51 -117.07 33.36
C LYS A 261 22.80 -118.39 33.18
N MET A 262 21.59 -118.41 32.63
CA MET A 262 20.83 -119.65 32.36
C MET A 262 21.54 -120.54 31.36
N LYS A 263 22.18 -120.00 30.33
CA LYS A 263 22.95 -120.70 29.31
C LYS A 263 24.28 -121.18 29.86
N GLU A 264 24.90 -120.47 30.80
CA GLU A 264 26.05 -120.93 31.56
C GLU A 264 25.65 -122.04 32.55
N TYR A 265 24.52 -121.90 33.25
CA TYR A 265 23.91 -122.97 34.04
C TYR A 265 23.55 -124.18 33.17
N MET A 266 23.00 -123.96 31.98
CA MET A 266 22.67 -125.01 31.03
C MET A 266 23.91 -125.61 30.37
N LYS A 267 24.99 -124.85 30.16
CA LYS A 267 26.29 -125.35 29.64
C LYS A 267 27.07 -126.08 30.73
N GLN A 268 26.93 -125.68 31.99
CA GLN A 268 27.40 -126.43 33.15
C GLN A 268 26.57 -127.71 33.32
N ARG A 269 25.25 -127.64 33.08
CA ARG A 269 24.34 -128.79 33.05
C ARG A 269 24.52 -129.69 31.83
N GLU A 270 24.90 -129.17 30.66
CA GLU A 270 25.17 -129.88 29.41
C GLU A 270 26.59 -130.49 29.44
N LYS A 271 27.55 -129.83 30.10
CA LYS A 271 28.82 -130.47 30.52
C LYS A 271 28.58 -131.58 31.55
N ALA A 272 27.57 -131.46 32.41
CA ALA A 272 27.14 -132.52 33.32
C ALA A 272 26.22 -133.56 32.65
N LEU A 273 25.68 -133.26 31.46
CA LEU A 273 24.71 -134.07 30.73
C LEU A 273 25.20 -134.31 29.29
N LYS A 274 26.47 -134.70 29.14
CA LYS A 274 26.89 -135.53 28.01
C LYS A 274 26.25 -136.91 28.16
N SER A 275 24.96 -136.99 27.86
CA SER A 275 24.25 -138.24 27.61
C SER A 275 22.86 -137.91 27.04
N GLY A 276 22.77 -137.94 25.72
CA GLY A 276 21.67 -138.59 25.01
C GLY A 276 20.47 -137.75 24.53
N VAL A 277 20.40 -137.61 23.20
CA VAL A 277 19.27 -138.00 22.31
C VAL A 277 18.01 -137.09 22.18
N ASP A 278 17.77 -136.71 20.91
CA ASP A 278 16.55 -136.41 20.10
C ASP A 278 15.48 -135.42 20.60
N MET A 279 15.05 -134.36 19.88
CA MET A 279 14.61 -134.21 18.47
C MET A 279 13.49 -135.17 18.05
N GLU A 280 12.24 -134.87 18.40
CA GLU A 280 11.06 -135.20 17.58
C GLU A 280 9.78 -134.68 18.24
N ASP A 281 9.27 -133.52 17.81
CA ASP A 281 7.82 -133.23 17.82
C ASP A 281 7.46 -131.97 17.01
N GLU A 282 8.11 -131.79 15.85
CA GLU A 282 7.84 -130.69 14.90
C GLU A 282 6.99 -131.12 13.69
N GLU A 283 6.22 -132.21 13.80
CA GLU A 283 5.35 -132.66 12.69
C GLU A 283 3.86 -132.75 13.03
N LYS A 284 3.47 -132.70 14.31
CA LYS A 284 2.06 -132.82 14.70
C LYS A 284 1.29 -131.49 14.69
N LEU A 285 1.99 -130.35 14.59
CA LEU A 285 1.37 -129.02 14.57
C LEU A 285 1.00 -128.56 13.14
N ARG A 286 1.71 -129.03 12.10
CA ARG A 286 1.46 -128.62 10.70
C ARG A 286 0.20 -129.24 10.09
N LYS A 287 -0.26 -130.41 10.56
CA LYS A 287 -1.36 -131.14 9.93
C LYS A 287 -2.77 -130.77 10.44
N LYS A 288 -2.87 -129.92 11.47
CA LYS A 288 -4.16 -129.49 12.05
C LYS A 288 -4.66 -128.14 11.52
N ILE A 289 -3.81 -127.36 10.84
CA ILE A 289 -4.15 -126.02 10.33
C ILE A 289 -4.78 -126.08 8.92
N LEU A 290 -4.69 -127.21 8.20
CA LEU A 290 -5.13 -127.30 6.79
C LEU A 290 -6.59 -127.76 6.58
N LYS A 291 -7.39 -127.96 7.64
CA LYS A 291 -8.71 -128.61 7.50
C LYS A 291 -9.92 -127.88 8.07
N SER A 292 -9.83 -126.58 8.36
CA SER A 292 -11.01 -125.83 8.77
C SER A 292 -10.90 -124.35 8.42
N ASN A 293 -11.29 -123.97 7.19
CA ASN A 293 -11.68 -122.58 6.96
C ASN A 293 -12.67 -122.42 5.78
N PRO A 294 -13.95 -122.09 6.02
CA PRO A 294 -14.95 -121.79 4.99
C PRO A 294 -14.86 -120.33 4.49
N ASN A 295 -13.67 -119.72 4.46
CA ASN A 295 -13.43 -118.37 3.92
C ASN A 295 -12.92 -118.37 2.45
N ILE A 296 -12.56 -119.53 1.91
CA ILE A 296 -11.99 -119.67 0.56
C ILE A 296 -12.96 -119.21 -0.55
N ALA A 297 -14.28 -119.29 -0.33
CA ALA A 297 -15.28 -118.86 -1.32
C ALA A 297 -15.47 -117.32 -1.40
N LYS A 298 -15.29 -116.60 -0.28
CA LYS A 298 -15.29 -115.12 -0.26
C LYS A 298 -13.98 -114.57 -0.81
N ASP A 299 -12.86 -115.21 -0.48
CA ASP A 299 -11.56 -114.86 -1.06
C ASP A 299 -11.53 -115.06 -2.58
N LYS A 300 -12.21 -116.08 -3.11
CA LYS A 300 -12.25 -116.30 -4.57
C LYS A 300 -13.01 -115.20 -5.32
N ALA A 301 -14.06 -114.62 -4.72
CA ALA A 301 -14.80 -113.49 -5.30
C ALA A 301 -14.02 -112.16 -5.16
N ALA A 302 -13.36 -111.94 -4.03
CA ALA A 302 -12.45 -110.80 -3.84
C ALA A 302 -11.23 -110.89 -4.77
N GLN A 303 -10.68 -112.09 -4.98
CA GLN A 303 -9.62 -112.37 -5.93
C GLN A 303 -10.09 -112.18 -7.38
N GLN A 304 -11.32 -112.54 -7.71
CA GLN A 304 -11.85 -112.33 -9.06
C GLN A 304 -12.12 -110.84 -9.35
N ALA A 305 -12.53 -110.06 -8.34
CA ALA A 305 -12.66 -108.61 -8.44
C ALA A 305 -11.28 -107.91 -8.53
N SER A 306 -10.28 -108.39 -7.78
CA SER A 306 -8.91 -107.89 -7.89
C SER A 306 -8.27 -108.28 -9.24
N LEU A 307 -8.55 -109.47 -9.77
CA LEU A 307 -8.09 -109.90 -11.09
C LEU A 307 -8.67 -109.04 -12.22
N ARG A 308 -9.94 -108.63 -12.12
CA ARG A 308 -10.54 -107.69 -13.10
C ARG A 308 -9.91 -106.31 -13.04
N LYS A 309 -9.63 -105.79 -11.84
CA LYS A 309 -8.89 -104.52 -11.69
C LYS A 309 -7.47 -104.63 -12.21
N VAL A 310 -6.78 -105.75 -11.97
CA VAL A 310 -5.46 -106.02 -12.51
C VAL A 310 -5.51 -106.06 -14.04
N GLN A 311 -6.52 -106.69 -14.64
CA GLN A 311 -6.71 -106.69 -16.10
C GLN A 311 -6.99 -105.29 -16.66
N GLU A 312 -7.83 -104.48 -15.99
CA GLU A 312 -8.07 -103.08 -16.40
C GLU A 312 -6.80 -102.23 -16.31
N PHE A 313 -6.00 -102.41 -15.24
CA PHE A 313 -4.71 -101.74 -15.11
C PHE A 313 -3.73 -102.24 -16.17
N GLU A 314 -3.67 -103.54 -16.43
CA GLU A 314 -2.80 -104.16 -17.43
C GLU A 314 -3.16 -103.71 -18.86
N GLU A 315 -4.44 -103.55 -19.18
CA GLU A 315 -4.90 -102.96 -20.45
C GLU A 315 -4.58 -101.46 -20.56
N ALA A 316 -4.69 -100.70 -19.46
CA ALA A 316 -4.31 -99.30 -19.43
C ALA A 316 -2.79 -99.12 -19.57
N PHE A 317 -2.00 -99.96 -18.90
CA PHE A 317 -0.54 -100.00 -19.01
C PHE A 317 -0.10 -100.42 -20.41
N ALA A 318 -0.75 -101.41 -21.03
CA ALA A 318 -0.46 -101.80 -22.41
C ALA A 318 -0.71 -100.65 -23.41
N LYS A 319 -1.76 -99.84 -23.19
CA LYS A 319 -2.01 -98.64 -24.01
C LYS A 319 -0.96 -97.56 -23.80
N ILE A 320 -0.53 -97.34 -22.55
CA ILE A 320 0.50 -96.36 -22.22
C ILE A 320 1.86 -96.82 -22.78
N GLN A 321 2.23 -98.09 -22.59
CA GLN A 321 3.44 -98.71 -23.13
C GLN A 321 3.48 -98.66 -24.66
N ALA A 322 2.35 -98.85 -25.35
CA ALA A 322 2.26 -98.71 -26.80
C ALA A 322 2.42 -97.25 -27.27
N ALA A 323 2.07 -96.27 -26.44
CA ALA A 323 2.17 -94.85 -26.76
C ALA A 323 3.54 -94.24 -26.38
N THR A 324 4.16 -94.69 -25.29
CA THR A 324 5.43 -94.16 -24.76
C THR A 324 6.65 -94.98 -25.19
N GLY A 325 6.47 -96.26 -25.54
CA GLY A 325 7.54 -97.16 -25.96
C GLY A 325 8.46 -97.67 -24.83
N ILE A 326 8.16 -97.33 -23.57
CA ILE A 326 8.94 -97.72 -22.39
C ILE A 326 8.44 -99.09 -21.90
N SER A 327 9.31 -100.09 -21.89
CA SER A 327 8.96 -101.47 -21.55
C SER A 327 9.12 -101.85 -20.07
N ASP A 328 9.79 -101.02 -19.28
CA ASP A 328 9.94 -101.21 -17.83
C ASP A 328 8.87 -100.42 -17.06
N ILE A 329 8.15 -101.11 -16.18
CA ILE A 329 7.01 -100.55 -15.44
C ILE A 329 7.49 -99.54 -14.40
N ASP A 330 8.61 -99.81 -13.73
CA ASP A 330 9.15 -98.93 -12.70
C ASP A 330 9.70 -97.63 -13.31
N GLU A 331 10.29 -97.72 -14.51
CA GLU A 331 10.74 -96.55 -15.29
C GLU A 331 9.55 -95.70 -15.80
N LEU A 332 8.46 -96.34 -16.22
CA LEU A 332 7.24 -95.66 -16.62
C LEU A 332 6.60 -94.89 -15.46
N VAL A 333 6.52 -95.50 -14.27
CA VAL A 333 5.96 -94.83 -13.09
C VAL A 333 6.85 -93.68 -12.64
N ALA A 334 8.18 -93.86 -12.62
CA ALA A 334 9.12 -92.80 -12.29
C ALA A 334 9.01 -91.61 -13.24
N THR A 335 8.96 -91.85 -14.55
CA THR A 335 8.80 -90.79 -15.57
C THR A 335 7.43 -90.10 -15.49
N PHE A 336 6.37 -90.83 -15.11
CA PHE A 336 5.05 -90.23 -14.92
C PHE A 336 4.98 -89.34 -13.68
N ILE A 337 5.57 -89.77 -12.55
CA ILE A 337 5.69 -88.95 -11.34
C ILE A 337 6.52 -87.70 -11.62
N GLU A 338 7.64 -87.85 -12.33
CA GLU A 338 8.50 -86.72 -12.69
C GLU A 338 7.79 -85.73 -13.65
N ALA A 339 7.01 -86.25 -14.60
CA ALA A 339 6.16 -85.44 -15.45
C ALA A 339 5.01 -84.78 -14.68
N GLU A 340 4.42 -85.46 -13.69
CA GLU A 340 3.36 -84.92 -12.82
C GLU A 340 3.89 -83.80 -11.91
N ASP A 341 5.08 -83.98 -11.31
CA ASP A 341 5.78 -82.96 -10.53
C ASP A 341 6.15 -81.74 -11.38
N GLN A 342 6.63 -81.96 -12.61
CA GLN A 342 6.87 -80.87 -13.56
C GLN A 342 5.56 -80.15 -13.95
N ASN A 343 4.47 -80.88 -14.11
CA ASN A 343 3.18 -80.29 -14.43
C ASN A 343 2.60 -79.50 -13.24
N PHE A 344 2.77 -80.00 -12.02
CA PHE A 344 2.34 -79.34 -10.80
C PHE A 344 3.14 -78.05 -10.54
N SER A 345 4.46 -78.09 -10.74
CA SER A 345 5.31 -76.89 -10.65
C SER A 345 4.98 -75.86 -11.74
N LEU A 346 4.73 -76.28 -12.98
CA LEU A 346 4.23 -75.39 -14.04
C LEU A 346 2.87 -74.78 -13.69
N PHE A 347 1.95 -75.57 -13.13
CA PHE A 347 0.63 -75.07 -12.71
C PHE A 347 0.74 -74.01 -11.61
N ASN A 348 1.61 -74.23 -10.62
CA ASN A 348 1.88 -73.24 -9.57
C ASN A 348 2.51 -71.97 -10.15
N TYR A 349 3.46 -72.11 -11.08
CA TYR A 349 4.08 -70.97 -11.76
C TYR A 349 3.06 -70.17 -12.59
N VAL A 350 2.15 -70.84 -13.29
CA VAL A 350 1.06 -70.18 -14.04
C VAL A 350 0.12 -69.43 -13.09
N ASN A 351 -0.20 -70.00 -11.92
CA ASN A 351 -1.02 -69.31 -10.92
C ASN A 351 -0.30 -68.11 -10.31
N GLU A 352 0.99 -68.22 -10.05
CA GLU A 352 1.81 -67.13 -9.53
C GLU A 352 1.92 -65.99 -10.55
N LEU A 353 2.18 -66.31 -11.82
CA LEU A 353 2.14 -65.36 -12.92
C LEU A 353 0.77 -64.70 -13.08
N ASN A 354 -0.34 -65.46 -12.97
CA ASN A 354 -1.67 -64.88 -13.04
C ASN A 354 -1.93 -63.92 -11.88
N SER A 355 -1.49 -64.24 -10.67
CA SER A 355 -1.58 -63.33 -9.52
C SER A 355 -0.71 -62.08 -9.71
N GLU A 356 0.46 -62.22 -10.34
CA GLU A 356 1.32 -61.09 -10.67
C GLU A 356 0.70 -60.21 -11.76
N VAL A 357 0.07 -60.80 -12.77
CA VAL A 357 -0.68 -60.07 -13.81
C VAL A 357 -1.82 -59.27 -13.18
N GLU A 358 -2.63 -59.87 -12.31
CA GLU A 358 -3.71 -59.15 -11.61
C GLU A 358 -3.19 -57.96 -10.79
N LYS A 359 -2.07 -58.14 -10.06
CA LYS A 359 -1.43 -57.04 -9.31
C LYS A 359 -0.92 -55.94 -10.23
N LEU A 360 -0.29 -56.30 -11.35
CA LEU A 360 0.21 -55.32 -12.31
C LEU A 360 -0.94 -54.58 -13.00
N GLU A 361 -2.05 -55.24 -13.30
CA GLU A 361 -3.25 -54.61 -13.85
C GLU A 361 -3.88 -53.62 -12.86
N GLU A 362 -3.94 -53.96 -11.57
CA GLU A 362 -4.39 -53.05 -10.50
C GLU A 362 -3.47 -51.81 -10.40
N GLN A 363 -2.15 -52.03 -10.40
CA GLN A 363 -1.18 -50.93 -10.40
C GLN A 363 -1.30 -50.03 -11.63
N ILE A 364 -1.53 -50.61 -12.82
CA ILE A 364 -1.76 -49.84 -14.05
C ILE A 364 -3.05 -49.03 -13.93
N ALA A 365 -4.11 -49.59 -13.35
CA ALA A 365 -5.38 -48.89 -13.14
C ALA A 365 -5.22 -47.70 -12.18
N ASP A 366 -4.51 -47.89 -11.07
CA ASP A 366 -4.23 -46.84 -10.09
C ASP A 366 -3.36 -45.73 -10.67
N LEU A 367 -2.28 -46.07 -11.37
CA LEU A 367 -1.43 -45.10 -12.05
C LEU A 367 -2.19 -44.30 -13.11
N ARG A 368 -3.08 -44.94 -13.89
CA ARG A 368 -3.94 -44.23 -14.85
C ARG A 368 -4.89 -43.24 -14.15
N LYS A 369 -5.45 -43.63 -13.01
CA LYS A 369 -6.33 -42.76 -12.22
C LYS A 369 -5.58 -41.56 -11.64
N GLU A 370 -4.33 -41.77 -11.22
CA GLU A 370 -3.46 -40.71 -10.72
C GLU A 370 -3.05 -39.75 -11.85
N ILE A 371 -2.70 -40.27 -13.03
CA ILE A 371 -2.43 -39.46 -14.24
C ILE A 371 -3.63 -38.58 -14.59
N GLU A 372 -4.85 -39.12 -14.59
CA GLU A 372 -6.05 -38.35 -14.93
C GLU A 372 -6.34 -37.25 -13.88
N LYS A 373 -6.14 -37.56 -12.60
CA LYS A 373 -6.26 -36.57 -11.51
C LYS A 373 -5.27 -35.42 -11.69
N HIS A 374 -4.01 -35.73 -11.99
CA HIS A 374 -2.98 -34.71 -12.24
C HIS A 374 -3.25 -33.92 -13.51
N ARG A 375 -3.75 -34.56 -14.57
CA ARG A 375 -4.15 -33.91 -15.81
C ARG A 375 -5.29 -32.91 -15.60
N GLY A 376 -6.33 -33.29 -14.86
CA GLY A 376 -7.45 -32.40 -14.52
C GLY A 376 -7.02 -31.21 -13.65
N GLN A 377 -6.13 -31.43 -12.67
CA GLN A 377 -5.57 -30.36 -11.84
C GLN A 377 -4.65 -29.42 -12.64
N ALA A 378 -3.84 -29.97 -13.54
CA ALA A 378 -2.98 -29.20 -14.43
C ALA A 378 -3.81 -28.32 -15.37
N GLN A 379 -4.85 -28.85 -16.01
CA GLN A 379 -5.72 -28.08 -16.90
C GLN A 379 -6.45 -26.93 -16.19
N ASN A 380 -6.94 -27.14 -14.95
CA ASN A 380 -7.58 -26.07 -14.19
C ASN A 380 -6.58 -24.98 -13.80
N THR A 381 -5.39 -25.37 -13.37
CA THR A 381 -4.32 -24.42 -13.00
C THR A 381 -3.85 -23.64 -14.23
N ASP A 382 -3.71 -24.30 -15.38
CA ASP A 382 -3.23 -23.69 -16.62
C ASP A 382 -4.28 -22.73 -17.21
N ASN A 383 -5.57 -23.10 -17.15
CA ASN A 383 -6.67 -22.21 -17.52
C ASN A 383 -6.76 -20.98 -16.61
N GLN A 384 -6.54 -21.13 -15.30
CA GLN A 384 -6.48 -19.99 -14.38
C GLN A 384 -5.28 -19.09 -14.67
N LYS A 385 -4.09 -19.66 -14.86
CA LYS A 385 -2.89 -18.90 -15.25
C LYS A 385 -3.10 -18.14 -16.56
N ARG A 386 -3.72 -18.78 -17.56
CA ARG A 386 -4.00 -18.14 -18.85
C ARG A 386 -4.97 -16.97 -18.71
N LYS A 387 -6.02 -17.10 -17.89
CA LYS A 387 -6.94 -15.98 -17.59
C LYS A 387 -6.22 -14.81 -16.91
N VAL A 388 -5.40 -15.11 -15.90
CA VAL A 388 -4.63 -14.07 -15.19
C VAL A 388 -3.64 -13.39 -16.12
N LEU A 389 -2.96 -14.14 -16.99
CA LEU A 389 -2.05 -13.57 -17.99
C LEU A 389 -2.81 -12.65 -18.95
N GLN A 390 -3.96 -13.08 -19.45
CA GLN A 390 -4.78 -12.27 -20.35
C GLN A 390 -5.30 -10.98 -19.67
N GLU A 391 -5.74 -11.07 -18.42
CA GLU A 391 -6.14 -9.89 -17.64
C GLU A 391 -4.97 -8.91 -17.40
N LEU A 392 -3.76 -9.43 -17.17
CA LEU A 392 -2.56 -8.62 -17.00
C LEU A 392 -2.13 -7.97 -18.32
N GLU A 393 -2.20 -8.70 -19.44
CA GLU A 393 -1.94 -8.18 -20.79
C GLU A 393 -2.93 -7.05 -21.13
N ASP A 394 -4.22 -7.23 -20.86
CA ASP A 394 -5.24 -6.21 -21.10
C ASP A 394 -5.00 -4.96 -20.23
N LYS A 395 -4.62 -5.15 -18.96
CA LYS A 395 -4.27 -4.03 -18.06
C LYS A 395 -3.03 -3.29 -18.53
N LEU A 396 -2.02 -4.02 -19.01
CA LEU A 396 -0.80 -3.45 -19.56
C LEU A 396 -1.11 -2.63 -20.82
N ALA A 397 -1.84 -3.18 -21.79
CA ALA A 397 -2.24 -2.49 -23.01
C ALA A 397 -3.06 -1.21 -22.72
N LYS A 398 -4.01 -1.27 -21.77
CA LYS A 398 -4.77 -0.08 -21.34
C LYS A 398 -3.87 0.98 -20.70
N THR A 399 -2.89 0.57 -19.91
CA THR A 399 -1.98 1.50 -19.22
C THR A 399 -1.00 2.14 -20.21
N GLU A 400 -0.49 1.38 -21.16
CA GLU A 400 0.36 1.88 -22.25
C GLU A 400 -0.39 2.89 -23.12
N ALA A 401 -1.62 2.58 -23.53
CA ALA A 401 -2.45 3.51 -24.30
C ALA A 401 -2.72 4.83 -23.55
N ARG A 402 -2.97 4.77 -22.24
CA ARG A 402 -3.12 5.97 -21.39
C ARG A 402 -1.81 6.76 -21.31
N THR A 403 -0.69 6.06 -21.19
CA THR A 403 0.64 6.70 -21.12
C THR A 403 0.95 7.45 -22.42
N GLU A 404 0.72 6.82 -23.57
CA GLU A 404 0.91 7.46 -24.89
C GLU A 404 0.00 8.69 -25.09
N GLN A 405 -1.24 8.62 -24.59
CA GLN A 405 -2.14 9.79 -24.58
C GLN A 405 -1.59 10.93 -23.72
N TYR A 406 -1.08 10.64 -22.53
CA TYR A 406 -0.49 11.65 -21.66
C TYR A 406 0.80 12.24 -22.25
N GLU A 407 1.68 11.42 -22.83
CA GLU A 407 2.87 11.90 -23.53
C GLU A 407 2.50 12.83 -24.69
N THR A 408 1.49 12.46 -25.48
CA THR A 408 1.00 13.31 -26.58
C THR A 408 0.47 14.65 -26.06
N ARG A 409 -0.26 14.66 -24.94
CA ARG A 409 -0.76 15.90 -24.32
C ARG A 409 0.39 16.77 -23.79
N VAL A 410 1.35 16.18 -23.11
CA VAL A 410 2.55 16.88 -22.62
C VAL A 410 3.33 17.47 -23.79
N ARG A 411 3.53 16.73 -24.87
CA ARG A 411 4.22 17.22 -26.08
C ARG A 411 3.54 18.46 -26.65
N LYS A 412 2.21 18.40 -26.85
CA LYS A 412 1.42 19.55 -27.34
C LYS A 412 1.48 20.76 -26.40
N ALA A 413 1.43 20.53 -25.10
CA ALA A 413 1.55 21.60 -24.11
C ALA A 413 2.93 22.26 -24.15
N THR A 414 4.00 21.47 -24.24
CA THR A 414 5.38 21.96 -24.36
C THR A 414 5.61 22.72 -25.66
N GLU A 415 5.07 22.24 -26.79
CA GLU A 415 5.08 22.97 -28.08
C GLU A 415 4.40 24.34 -27.92
N THR A 416 3.22 24.38 -27.29
CA THR A 416 2.47 25.63 -27.04
C THR A 416 3.24 26.60 -26.14
N ILE A 417 3.84 26.09 -25.06
CA ILE A 417 4.66 26.89 -24.14
C ILE A 417 5.89 27.46 -24.85
N THR A 418 6.50 26.71 -25.77
CA THR A 418 7.67 27.16 -26.53
C THR A 418 7.30 28.33 -27.44
N VAL A 419 6.21 28.20 -28.21
CA VAL A 419 5.69 29.30 -29.05
C VAL A 419 5.34 30.52 -28.20
N LEU A 420 4.77 30.32 -27.01
CA LEU A 420 4.44 31.41 -26.10
C LEU A 420 5.69 32.12 -25.56
N LYS A 421 6.74 31.38 -25.17
CA LYS A 421 8.01 31.96 -24.73
C LYS A 421 8.61 32.85 -25.81
N ASP A 422 8.64 32.36 -27.05
CA ASP A 422 9.17 33.10 -28.20
C ASP A 422 8.33 34.37 -28.44
N GLY A 423 6.99 34.26 -28.42
CA GLY A 423 6.10 35.40 -28.60
C GLY A 423 6.23 36.46 -27.50
N ILE A 424 6.38 36.05 -26.24
CA ILE A 424 6.60 36.96 -25.11
C ILE A 424 7.95 37.67 -25.24
N GLN A 425 9.01 36.94 -25.60
CA GLN A 425 10.34 37.51 -25.84
C GLN A 425 10.30 38.54 -26.96
N ASP A 426 9.62 38.21 -28.07
CA ASP A 426 9.43 39.09 -29.22
C ASP A 426 8.75 40.42 -28.85
N VAL A 427 7.68 40.35 -28.06
CA VAL A 427 6.93 41.52 -27.60
C VAL A 427 7.75 42.34 -26.60
N PHE A 428 8.43 41.68 -25.68
CA PHE A 428 9.32 42.30 -24.70
C PHE A 428 10.39 43.15 -25.39
N ASP A 429 11.01 42.63 -26.45
CA ASP A 429 12.05 43.30 -27.21
C ASP A 429 11.48 44.43 -28.09
N LYS A 430 10.36 44.21 -28.79
CA LYS A 430 9.72 45.22 -29.66
C LYS A 430 9.22 46.45 -28.90
N ILE A 431 8.72 46.27 -27.67
CA ILE A 431 8.21 47.35 -26.81
C ILE A 431 9.36 48.07 -26.06
N GLY A 432 10.60 47.54 -26.16
CA GLY A 432 11.79 48.16 -25.57
C GLY A 432 11.87 48.01 -24.06
N CYS A 433 11.34 46.90 -23.51
CA CYS A 433 11.35 46.64 -22.06
C CYS A 433 12.76 46.42 -21.49
N SER A 434 13.73 46.11 -22.35
CA SER A 434 15.14 45.85 -22.04
C SER A 434 15.95 47.08 -21.59
N GLN A 435 15.45 48.31 -21.79
CA GLN A 435 16.19 49.53 -21.44
C GLN A 435 16.08 49.95 -19.96
N ASN A 436 15.12 49.42 -19.18
CA ASN A 436 14.74 49.98 -17.88
C ASN A 436 15.40 49.31 -16.65
N GLY A 437 16.63 48.78 -16.73
CA GLY A 437 17.29 48.10 -15.59
C GLY A 437 16.64 46.76 -15.18
N VAL A 438 15.62 46.34 -15.93
CA VAL A 438 14.81 45.14 -15.74
C VAL A 438 15.62 43.84 -15.89
N MET A 439 16.72 43.86 -16.65
CA MET A 439 17.60 42.69 -16.83
C MET A 439 18.22 42.19 -15.51
N GLU A 440 18.37 43.05 -14.51
CA GLU A 440 18.92 42.67 -13.20
C GLU A 440 17.91 41.83 -12.38
N ILE A 441 16.60 41.96 -12.65
CA ILE A 441 15.51 41.24 -11.97
C ILE A 441 15.15 39.94 -12.70
N LEU A 442 15.22 39.93 -14.04
CA LEU A 442 14.81 38.79 -14.87
C LEU A 442 15.91 37.75 -15.12
N GLY A 443 17.19 38.12 -14.91
CA GLY A 443 18.34 37.29 -15.25
C GLY A 443 18.67 37.32 -16.75
N THR A 444 19.84 36.78 -17.12
CA THR A 444 20.39 36.87 -18.49
C THR A 444 19.88 35.79 -19.46
N THR A 445 19.00 34.89 -19.02
CA THR A 445 18.66 33.64 -19.72
C THR A 445 17.37 33.67 -20.57
N GLY A 446 16.76 34.84 -20.79
CA GLY A 446 15.53 34.95 -21.59
C GLY A 446 14.28 34.38 -20.90
N VAL A 447 13.18 34.29 -21.65
CA VAL A 447 11.89 33.76 -21.12
C VAL A 447 11.96 32.24 -20.87
N THR A 448 11.67 31.84 -19.64
CA THR A 448 11.58 30.47 -19.14
C THR A 448 10.21 30.24 -18.49
N GLU A 449 9.80 28.99 -18.27
CA GLU A 449 8.51 28.69 -17.62
C GLU A 449 8.35 29.30 -16.23
N GLY A 450 9.45 29.43 -15.48
CA GLY A 450 9.44 30.00 -14.13
C GLY A 450 9.42 31.52 -14.07
N ASN A 451 9.87 32.20 -15.14
CA ASN A 451 9.93 33.67 -15.20
C ASN A 451 8.90 34.30 -16.16
N MET A 452 8.14 33.50 -16.90
CA MET A 452 7.18 33.93 -17.93
C MET A 452 6.15 34.94 -17.41
N MET A 453 5.65 34.74 -16.18
CA MET A 453 4.68 35.64 -15.55
C MET A 453 5.28 37.02 -15.23
N GLN A 454 6.56 37.05 -14.85
CA GLN A 454 7.29 38.29 -14.58
C GLN A 454 7.51 39.08 -15.87
N TYR A 455 7.89 38.40 -16.96
CA TYR A 455 7.98 39.02 -18.29
C TYR A 455 6.65 39.62 -18.74
N LEU A 456 5.54 38.90 -18.60
CA LEU A 456 4.21 39.40 -18.94
C LEU A 456 3.82 40.63 -18.10
N GLY A 457 4.07 40.62 -16.79
CA GLY A 457 3.77 41.77 -15.93
C GLY A 457 4.57 43.03 -16.29
N ILE A 458 5.81 42.87 -16.74
CA ILE A 458 6.65 43.99 -17.19
C ILE A 458 6.19 44.51 -18.56
N ILE A 459 5.84 43.61 -19.48
CA ILE A 459 5.23 43.97 -20.76
C ILE A 459 3.95 44.77 -20.52
N GLU A 460 3.09 44.32 -19.60
CA GLU A 460 1.86 45.01 -19.23
C GLU A 460 2.15 46.42 -18.69
N GLN A 461 3.06 46.56 -17.73
CA GLN A 461 3.46 47.86 -17.21
C GLN A 461 3.95 48.79 -18.31
N ARG A 462 4.85 48.31 -19.18
CA ARG A 462 5.44 49.12 -20.24
C ARG A 462 4.41 49.51 -21.32
N THR A 463 3.49 48.60 -21.64
CA THR A 463 2.39 48.87 -22.57
C THR A 463 1.47 49.96 -22.00
N ASN A 464 1.16 49.91 -20.70
CA ASN A 464 0.38 50.93 -20.02
C ASN A 464 1.08 52.30 -20.01
N GLU A 465 2.40 52.35 -19.80
CA GLU A 465 3.18 53.60 -19.90
C GLU A 465 3.09 54.22 -21.31
N ILE A 466 3.25 53.41 -22.35
CA ILE A 466 3.16 53.88 -23.75
C ILE A 466 1.76 54.40 -24.07
N LEU A 467 0.71 53.70 -23.61
CA LEU A 467 -0.68 54.13 -23.78
C LEU A 467 -0.95 55.47 -23.07
N GLN A 468 -0.43 55.66 -21.86
CA GLN A 468 -0.55 56.94 -21.13
C GLN A 468 0.16 58.08 -21.87
N ILE A 469 1.36 57.84 -22.41
CA ILE A 469 2.10 58.83 -23.21
C ILE A 469 1.31 59.18 -24.47
N TYR A 470 0.75 58.19 -25.17
CA TYR A 470 -0.07 58.40 -26.36
C TYR A 470 -1.32 59.23 -26.05
N ALA A 471 -2.05 58.89 -24.97
CA ALA A 471 -3.22 59.65 -24.52
C ALA A 471 -2.86 61.11 -24.21
N ALA A 472 -1.72 61.37 -23.56
CA ALA A 472 -1.24 62.72 -23.26
C ALA A 472 -0.89 63.53 -24.53
N ILE A 473 -0.30 62.90 -25.54
CA ILE A 473 0.00 63.53 -26.84
C ILE A 473 -1.29 63.85 -27.59
N GLN A 474 -2.29 62.96 -27.56
CA GLN A 474 -3.58 63.18 -28.20
C GLN A 474 -4.37 64.34 -27.56
N MET A 475 -4.26 64.51 -26.24
CA MET A 475 -4.80 65.68 -25.54
C MET A 475 -4.19 67.00 -26.03
N GLN A 476 -2.88 67.04 -26.27
CA GLN A 476 -2.21 68.23 -26.78
C GLN A 476 -2.65 68.59 -28.22
N GLN A 477 -3.04 67.61 -29.03
CA GLN A 477 -3.44 67.83 -30.42
C GLN A 477 -4.93 68.13 -30.61
N GLN A 478 -5.83 67.62 -29.76
CA GLN A 478 -7.29 67.72 -29.95
C GLN A 478 -8.07 68.42 -28.82
N GLY A 479 -7.44 68.80 -27.70
CA GLY A 479 -8.11 69.57 -26.63
C GLY A 479 -9.21 68.82 -25.87
N VAL A 480 -9.18 67.48 -25.88
CA VAL A 480 -10.17 66.62 -25.20
C VAL A 480 -9.74 66.35 -23.73
N PRO A 481 -10.65 66.33 -22.75
CA PRO A 481 -10.32 66.10 -21.33
C PRO A 481 -9.67 64.72 -21.07
N LEU A 482 -8.71 64.69 -20.14
CA LEU A 482 -7.90 63.51 -19.76
C LEU A 482 -8.76 62.29 -19.46
N GLN A 483 -9.91 62.49 -18.82
CA GLN A 483 -10.76 61.42 -18.31
C GLN A 483 -11.53 60.70 -19.43
N GLU A 484 -11.97 61.40 -20.48
CA GLU A 484 -12.65 60.79 -21.65
C GLU A 484 -11.66 60.12 -22.61
N SER A 485 -10.45 60.69 -22.76
CA SER A 485 -9.39 60.11 -23.61
C SER A 485 -8.81 58.82 -23.01
N LEU A 486 -8.55 58.79 -21.69
CA LEU A 486 -8.11 57.58 -20.99
C LEU A 486 -9.22 56.50 -20.93
N LEU A 487 -10.50 56.87 -20.78
CA LEU A 487 -11.59 55.87 -20.79
C LEU A 487 -11.74 55.15 -22.14
N ASN A 488 -11.51 55.85 -23.26
CA ASN A 488 -11.64 55.28 -24.61
C ASN A 488 -10.42 54.45 -25.04
N ILE A 489 -9.24 54.65 -24.43
CA ILE A 489 -7.98 54.01 -24.83
C ILE A 489 -7.56 52.88 -23.87
N LEU A 490 -7.77 53.04 -22.55
CA LEU A 490 -7.34 52.08 -21.52
C LEU A 490 -8.37 51.00 -21.18
N GLY A 491 -9.40 50.82 -22.03
CA GLY A 491 -10.56 49.93 -21.86
C GLY A 491 -10.57 49.12 -20.56
N GLN A 492 -11.43 49.51 -19.59
CA GLN A 492 -11.52 48.99 -18.22
C GLN A 492 -10.56 47.83 -17.91
N GLY A 493 -9.30 48.18 -17.58
CA GLY A 493 -8.37 47.23 -17.01
C GLY A 493 -8.95 46.56 -15.76
N PRO A 494 -8.49 45.35 -15.39
CA PRO A 494 -9.04 44.62 -14.27
C PRO A 494 -8.93 45.47 -13.00
N THR A 495 -10.04 45.63 -12.28
CA THR A 495 -10.21 46.51 -11.11
C THR A 495 -9.45 46.06 -9.85
N VAL A 496 -8.49 45.15 -10.00
CA VAL A 496 -7.84 44.42 -8.92
C VAL A 496 -6.32 44.39 -9.14
N SER A 497 -5.59 44.82 -8.11
CA SER A 497 -4.13 44.90 -8.09
C SER A 497 -3.48 43.54 -8.38
N ALA A 498 -2.40 43.52 -9.17
CA ALA A 498 -1.61 42.31 -9.43
C ALA A 498 -1.26 41.60 -8.10
N GLY A 499 -1.66 40.34 -7.97
CA GLY A 499 -1.48 39.51 -6.76
C GLY A 499 -2.65 39.49 -5.77
N SER A 500 -3.72 40.27 -5.97
CA SER A 500 -4.91 40.27 -5.09
C SER A 500 -6.00 39.27 -5.51
N VAL A 501 -5.95 38.79 -6.76
CA VAL A 501 -6.82 37.71 -7.23
C VAL A 501 -6.12 36.38 -6.92
N LYS A 502 -6.64 35.62 -5.97
CA LYS A 502 -6.45 34.17 -6.00
C LYS A 502 -7.07 33.70 -7.32
N LEU A 503 -6.23 33.42 -8.31
CA LEU A 503 -6.64 32.68 -9.51
C LEU A 503 -7.18 31.33 -9.03
N GLN A 504 -8.49 31.27 -8.80
CA GLN A 504 -9.19 30.02 -8.70
C GLN A 504 -9.37 29.56 -10.14
N VAL A 505 -8.30 28.95 -10.67
CA VAL A 505 -8.41 28.12 -11.86
C VAL A 505 -9.37 27.00 -11.45
N ASN A 506 -10.64 27.16 -11.78
CA ASN A 506 -11.52 26.00 -11.84
C ASN A 506 -10.88 25.09 -12.88
N ALA A 507 -10.33 23.97 -12.42
CA ALA A 507 -9.95 22.88 -13.29
C ALA A 507 -11.13 22.63 -14.26
N PRO A 508 -10.86 22.31 -15.54
CA PRO A 508 -11.91 22.03 -16.50
C PRO A 508 -12.94 21.12 -15.86
N ASN A 509 -14.21 21.53 -15.88
CA ASN A 509 -15.29 20.73 -15.36
C ASN A 509 -15.27 19.38 -16.09
N MET A 510 -14.89 18.33 -15.37
CA MET A 510 -14.73 16.97 -15.89
C MET A 510 -16.10 16.29 -16.08
N ASN A 511 -17.11 17.03 -16.56
CA ASN A 511 -18.49 16.55 -16.65
C ASN A 511 -19.17 16.79 -18.01
N GLU A 512 -18.47 17.31 -19.02
CA GLU A 512 -18.99 17.34 -20.40
C GLU A 512 -18.13 16.43 -21.27
N ASP A 513 -18.24 15.13 -20.97
CA ASP A 513 -18.16 13.98 -21.88
C ASP A 513 -18.26 12.71 -21.00
N SER A 514 -19.34 12.64 -20.21
CA SER A 514 -19.72 11.41 -19.53
C SER A 514 -20.67 10.65 -20.45
N ASP A 515 -20.12 10.01 -21.48
CA ASP A 515 -20.74 8.81 -21.99
C ASP A 515 -20.49 7.71 -20.96
N SER A 516 -21.56 7.44 -20.23
CA SER A 516 -21.80 6.31 -19.33
C SER A 516 -20.98 5.06 -19.67
N MET A 517 -19.95 4.78 -18.86
CA MET A 517 -19.66 3.41 -18.41
C MET A 517 -19.18 3.48 -16.96
N SER A 518 -20.14 3.38 -16.05
CA SER A 518 -19.90 3.00 -14.67
C SER A 518 -19.29 1.61 -14.65
N ASP A 519 -17.99 1.51 -14.35
CA ASP A 519 -17.46 0.30 -13.73
C ASP A 519 -16.70 0.70 -12.46
N SER A 520 -17.19 0.14 -11.35
CA SER A 520 -16.70 0.36 -10.00
C SER A 520 -15.29 -0.16 -9.88
N ASP A 521 -14.29 0.70 -9.69
CA ASP A 521 -12.98 0.30 -9.14
C ASP A 521 -12.17 1.45 -8.51
N GLU A 522 -12.79 2.60 -8.19
CA GLU A 522 -12.13 3.69 -7.44
C GLU A 522 -12.46 3.61 -5.95
N ASP A 523 -11.94 2.61 -5.23
CA ASP A 523 -11.95 2.59 -3.76
C ASP A 523 -10.74 1.84 -3.20
N ASP A 524 -9.53 2.34 -3.46
CA ASP A 524 -8.30 1.85 -2.79
C ASP A 524 -7.69 2.93 -1.87
N HIS A 525 -8.55 3.67 -1.17
CA HIS A 525 -8.13 4.54 -0.05
C HIS A 525 -8.98 4.26 1.20
N PRO A 526 -8.38 4.29 2.41
CA PRO A 526 -9.12 4.07 3.64
C PRO A 526 -10.10 5.22 3.89
N LEU A 527 -11.40 4.93 3.80
CA LEU A 527 -12.47 5.89 4.01
C LEU A 527 -12.44 6.48 5.43
N SER A 528 -12.62 7.79 5.54
CA SER A 528 -12.79 8.47 6.82
C SER A 528 -14.11 8.07 7.49
N ARG A 529 -14.18 8.19 8.82
CA ARG A 529 -15.41 7.86 9.60
C ARG A 529 -16.67 8.59 9.11
N LYS A 530 -16.52 9.80 8.54
CA LYS A 530 -17.64 10.57 7.98
C LYS A 530 -18.09 10.01 6.63
N GLU A 531 -17.16 9.60 5.77
CA GLU A 531 -17.46 8.99 4.47
C GLU A 531 -18.07 7.60 4.64
N LEU A 532 -17.61 6.84 5.63
CA LEU A 532 -18.14 5.52 5.97
C LEU A 532 -19.59 5.63 6.48
N LEU A 533 -19.89 6.65 7.30
CA LEU A 533 -21.27 6.94 7.72
C LEU A 533 -22.17 7.37 6.56
N ALA A 534 -21.66 8.20 5.63
CA ALA A 534 -22.42 8.63 4.45
C ALA A 534 -22.72 7.46 3.50
N LYS A 535 -21.76 6.55 3.32
CA LYS A 535 -21.87 5.36 2.46
C LYS A 535 -22.80 4.32 3.07
N VAL A 536 -22.81 4.16 4.40
CA VAL A 536 -23.80 3.33 5.09
C VAL A 536 -25.19 3.94 4.96
N LYS A 537 -25.34 5.26 5.12
CA LYS A 537 -26.63 5.94 5.00
C LYS A 537 -27.23 5.82 3.60
N SER A 538 -26.43 6.00 2.55
CA SER A 538 -26.91 5.83 1.17
C SER A 538 -27.23 4.37 0.82
N LYS A 539 -26.55 3.41 1.46
CA LYS A 539 -26.82 1.98 1.29
C LYS A 539 -28.11 1.56 1.99
N VAL A 540 -28.41 2.15 3.16
CA VAL A 540 -29.69 1.98 3.87
C VAL A 540 -30.84 2.59 3.05
N GLU A 541 -30.67 3.82 2.54
CA GLU A 541 -31.67 4.48 1.68
C GLU A 541 -31.91 3.71 0.36
N ARG A 542 -30.87 3.13 -0.24
CA ARG A 542 -31.03 2.23 -1.41
C ARG A 542 -31.69 0.90 -1.07
N SER A 543 -31.49 0.36 0.13
CA SER A 543 -32.15 -0.88 0.55
C SER A 543 -33.63 -0.66 0.91
N GLU A 544 -33.98 0.51 1.46
CA GLU A 544 -35.38 0.88 1.71
C GLU A 544 -36.14 1.19 0.40
N ALA A 545 -35.46 1.71 -0.62
CA ALA A 545 -36.04 1.93 -1.94
C ALA A 545 -36.19 0.66 -2.81
N ALA A 546 -35.59 -0.46 -2.42
CA ALA A 546 -35.55 -1.72 -3.18
C ALA A 546 -36.44 -2.83 -2.59
N ALA A 547 -37.25 -2.55 -1.56
CA ALA A 547 -38.25 -3.50 -1.08
C ALA A 547 -39.48 -3.50 -2.01
N PRO A 548 -39.88 -4.64 -2.60
CA PRO A 548 -41.12 -4.73 -3.36
C PRO A 548 -42.32 -4.77 -2.39
N ASP A 549 -43.33 -3.96 -2.71
CA ASP A 549 -44.66 -3.94 -2.13
C ASP A 549 -45.39 -5.26 -2.44
N GLU A 550 -45.26 -6.27 -1.56
CA GLU A 550 -46.20 -7.39 -1.52
C GLU A 550 -47.40 -7.01 -0.66
N SER A 551 -48.35 -6.31 -1.29
CA SER A 551 -49.72 -6.29 -0.83
C SER A 551 -50.68 -6.34 -2.02
N LEU A 552 -51.65 -7.27 -1.92
CA LEU A 552 -52.81 -7.50 -2.80
C LEU A 552 -52.66 -8.55 -3.92
N GLU A 553 -52.85 -9.82 -3.59
CA GLU A 553 -53.80 -10.68 -4.33
C GLU A 553 -54.23 -11.89 -3.48
N SER A 554 -55.31 -11.69 -2.73
CA SER A 554 -56.11 -12.77 -2.14
C SER A 554 -57.28 -13.11 -3.05
N THR A 555 -57.59 -14.41 -3.14
CA THR A 555 -58.85 -15.04 -3.59
C THR A 555 -58.93 -15.47 -5.06
N SER A 556 -58.66 -16.76 -5.32
CA SER A 556 -59.64 -17.70 -5.90
C SER A 556 -59.08 -19.12 -5.98
N ARG A 557 -59.37 -19.96 -4.98
CA ARG A 557 -59.22 -21.42 -5.09
C ARG A 557 -60.61 -22.02 -4.89
N LYS A 558 -61.31 -22.25 -6.01
CA LYS A 558 -62.52 -23.06 -6.06
C LYS A 558 -62.14 -24.52 -6.30
N GLU A 559 -62.73 -25.35 -5.46
CA GLU A 559 -62.83 -26.79 -5.54
C GLU A 559 -63.30 -27.26 -6.92
N THR A 560 -62.71 -28.36 -7.42
CA THR A 560 -63.48 -29.42 -8.07
C THR A 560 -62.81 -30.77 -7.81
N ALA A 561 -63.53 -31.58 -7.05
CA ALA A 561 -63.30 -33.01 -6.97
C ALA A 561 -63.95 -33.73 -8.16
N THR A 562 -63.48 -34.97 -8.36
CA THR A 562 -64.19 -36.14 -8.91
C THR A 562 -64.33 -36.42 -10.41
N LYS A 563 -64.07 -37.71 -10.71
CA LYS A 563 -64.33 -38.57 -11.89
C LYS A 563 -63.29 -38.38 -13.02
N LYS A 564 -62.51 -39.39 -13.40
CA LYS A 564 -62.83 -40.80 -13.62
C LYS A 564 -61.58 -41.66 -13.54
#